data_AF-A0AAD8BTP4-F1
#
_entry.id   AF-A0AAD8BTP4-F1
#
_cell.length_a   1.000
_cell.length_b   1.000
_cell.length_c   1.000
_cell.angle_alpha   90.00
_cell.angle_beta   90.00
_cell.angle_gamma   90.00
#
_symmetry.space_group_name_H-M   'P 1'
#
loop_
_entity.id
_entity.type
_entity.pdbx_description
1 polymer ?
#
loop_
_entity_poly.entity_id
_entity_poly.type
_entity_poly.pdbx_seq_one_letter_code
_entity_poly.pdbx_strand_id
1 'polypeptide(L)'
;MRSFDGHLGDSIPKNAVLPFSMGPRNCIGRRFAEQEIYLSAIKVLQKLKIGIADESRDVKFVYRIFLQPEQPIQFTFTKRSEGM
;
A
#
# COMPACT_ATOMS: atom_id res chain seq x y z
N MET A 1 12.91 -4.78 4.29
CA MET A 1 12.80 -5.70 3.15
C MET A 1 13.15 -4.91 1.89
N ARG A 2 14.45 -4.78 1.61
CA ARG A 2 14.93 -4.37 0.28
C ARG A 2 15.34 -5.67 -0.39
N SER A 3 14.44 -6.23 -1.20
CA SER A 3 14.76 -7.22 -2.22
C SER A 3 13.58 -7.23 -3.19
N PHE A 4 13.66 -6.35 -4.18
CA PHE A 4 13.13 -6.63 -5.51
C PHE A 4 14.41 -6.69 -6.35
N ASP A 5 14.96 -7.90 -6.51
CA ASP A 5 16.30 -8.09 -7.06
C ASP A 5 16.31 -7.80 -8.56
N GLY A 6 17.32 -7.03 -8.99
CA GLY A 6 17.67 -6.83 -10.40
C GLY A 6 17.83 -5.37 -10.80
N HIS A 7 19.02 -4.81 -10.55
CA HIS A 7 19.57 -3.60 -11.22
C HIS A 7 18.82 -2.26 -11.08
N LEU A 8 18.30 -1.92 -9.90
CA LEU A 8 17.93 -0.53 -9.60
C LEU A 8 19.07 0.14 -8.84
N GLY A 9 19.98 0.72 -9.63
CA GLY A 9 21.28 1.24 -9.23
C GLY A 9 21.28 2.30 -8.12
N ASP A 10 22.50 2.67 -7.74
CA ASP A 10 22.92 3.52 -6.61
C ASP A 10 22.28 4.93 -6.47
N SER A 11 21.17 5.22 -7.14
CA SER A 11 20.53 6.54 -7.25
C SER A 11 19.41 6.84 -6.24
N ILE A 12 18.85 5.85 -5.54
CA ILE A 12 17.82 6.10 -4.50
C ILE A 12 18.50 6.26 -3.12
N PRO A 13 18.38 7.44 -2.47
CA PRO A 13 18.98 7.65 -1.17
C PRO A 13 18.51 6.60 -0.15
N LYS A 14 19.42 6.17 0.74
CA LYS A 14 19.14 5.14 1.76
C LYS A 14 17.94 5.48 2.66
N ASN A 15 17.65 6.76 2.81
CA ASN A 15 16.59 7.34 3.63
C ASN A 15 15.43 7.95 2.82
N ALA A 16 15.33 7.64 1.52
CA ALA A 16 14.24 8.16 0.68
C ALA A 16 12.85 7.60 1.03
N VAL A 17 12.80 6.42 1.66
CA VAL A 17 11.55 5.69 1.97
C VAL A 17 11.53 5.33 3.46
N LEU A 18 10.71 6.04 4.24
CA LEU A 18 10.64 5.91 5.69
C LEU A 18 9.20 5.78 6.24
N PRO A 19 8.33 4.90 5.68
CA PRO A 19 6.93 4.79 6.09
C PRO A 19 6.74 4.35 7.55
N PHE A 20 7.74 3.68 8.13
CA PHE A 20 7.75 3.25 9.52
C PHE A 20 8.90 3.89 10.31
N SER A 21 9.46 5.00 9.82
CA SER A 21 10.65 5.66 10.34
C SER A 21 11.91 4.75 10.36
N MET A 22 13.01 5.23 10.93
CA MET A 22 14.30 4.55 11.07
C MET A 22 14.92 4.85 12.44
N GLY A 23 15.69 3.90 12.99
CA GLY A 23 16.38 4.06 14.27
C GLY A 23 15.58 3.52 15.47
N PRO A 24 16.00 3.83 16.71
CA PRO A 24 15.45 3.22 17.93
C PRO A 24 14.01 3.63 18.25
N ARG A 25 13.50 4.70 17.63
CA ARG A 25 12.10 5.16 17.74
C ARG A 25 11.30 4.92 16.46
N ASN A 26 11.65 3.86 15.72
CA ASN A 26 10.83 3.43 14.59
C ASN A 26 9.51 2.81 15.06
N CYS A 27 8.59 2.55 14.13
CA CYS A 27 7.33 1.90 14.48
C CYS A 27 7.58 0.49 15.03
N ILE A 28 7.30 0.28 16.31
CA ILE A 28 7.37 -1.04 16.96
C ILE A 28 6.44 -2.07 16.29
N GLY A 29 5.31 -1.59 15.77
CA GLY A 29 4.33 -2.40 15.03
C GLY A 29 4.69 -2.69 13.58
N ARG A 30 5.86 -2.26 13.08
CA ARG A 30 6.24 -2.39 11.66
C ARG A 30 6.05 -3.82 11.13
N ARG A 31 6.52 -4.83 11.86
CA ARG A 31 6.45 -6.22 11.39
C ARG A 31 5.03 -6.73 11.32
N PHE A 32 4.23 -6.39 12.32
CA PHE A 32 2.82 -6.73 12.33
C PHE A 32 2.08 -6.06 11.15
N ALA A 33 2.27 -4.75 10.97
CA ALA A 33 1.64 -3.99 9.89
C ALA A 33 2.07 -4.50 8.49
N GLU A 34 3.36 -4.79 8.29
CA GLU A 34 3.85 -5.40 7.04
C GLU A 34 3.14 -6.73 6.77
N GLN A 35 3.06 -7.63 7.76
CA GLN A 35 2.37 -8.92 7.58
C GLN A 35 0.87 -8.77 7.30
N GLU A 36 0.19 -7.85 7.98
CA GLU A 36 -1.23 -7.59 7.77
C GLU A 36 -1.50 -7.05 6.35
N ILE A 37 -0.69 -6.10 5.88
CA ILE A 37 -0.78 -5.56 4.51
C ILE A 37 -0.56 -6.68 3.49
N TYR A 38 0.47 -7.51 3.65
CA TYR A 38 0.73 -8.59 2.70
C TYR A 38 -0.40 -9.63 2.68
N LEU A 39 -0.84 -10.11 3.84
CA LEU A 39 -1.87 -11.14 3.92
C LEU A 39 -3.22 -10.63 3.43
N SER A 40 -3.60 -9.39 3.76
CA SER A 40 -4.84 -8.78 3.26
C SER A 40 -4.80 -8.60 1.75
N ALA A 41 -3.70 -8.05 1.20
CA ALA A 41 -3.53 -7.88 -0.23
C ALA A 41 -3.61 -9.21 -0.98
N ILE A 42 -2.91 -10.25 -0.52
CA ILE A 42 -2.95 -11.58 -1.13
C ILE A 42 -4.38 -12.13 -1.15
N LYS A 43 -5.06 -12.12 0.00
CA LYS A 43 -6.43 -12.65 0.12
C LYS A 43 -7.43 -11.90 -0.76
N VAL A 44 -7.31 -10.58 -0.84
CA VAL A 44 -8.17 -9.74 -1.68
C VAL A 44 -7.90 -10.02 -3.15
N LEU A 45 -6.64 -9.97 -3.60
CA LEU A 45 -6.28 -10.12 -5.01
C LEU A 45 -6.49 -11.54 -5.56
N GLN A 46 -6.45 -12.56 -4.70
CA GLN A 46 -6.77 -13.94 -5.08
C GLN A 46 -8.27 -14.14 -5.35
N LYS A 47 -9.14 -13.42 -4.64
CA LYS A 47 -10.60 -13.65 -4.68
C LYS A 47 -11.37 -12.60 -5.46
N LEU A 48 -10.83 -11.38 -5.55
CA LEU A 48 -11.52 -10.21 -6.07
C LEU A 48 -10.69 -9.55 -7.15
N LYS A 49 -11.39 -9.06 -8.18
CA LYS A 49 -10.90 -8.04 -9.10
C LYS A 49 -11.42 -6.69 -8.60
N ILE A 50 -10.49 -5.78 -8.34
CA ILE A 50 -10.75 -4.44 -7.80
C ILE A 50 -10.72 -3.44 -8.95
N GLY A 51 -11.77 -2.65 -9.10
CA GLY A 51 -11.82 -1.45 -9.92
C GLY A 51 -11.95 -0.20 -9.06
N ILE A 52 -11.67 0.96 -9.67
CA ILE A 52 -11.81 2.28 -9.07
C ILE A 52 -12.75 3.09 -9.97
N ALA A 53 -13.73 3.76 -9.37
CA ALA A 53 -14.64 4.64 -10.09
C ALA A 53 -13.87 5.85 -10.68
N ASP A 54 -14.31 6.38 -11.81
CA ASP A 54 -13.60 7.45 -12.52
C ASP A 54 -13.46 8.70 -11.65
N GLU A 55 -14.47 9.01 -10.84
CA GLU A 55 -14.49 10.14 -9.91
C GLU A 55 -13.45 10.01 -8.78
N SER A 56 -12.97 8.79 -8.52
CA SER A 56 -12.03 8.48 -7.44
C SER A 56 -10.57 8.41 -7.89
N ARG A 57 -10.24 8.72 -9.15
CA ARG A 57 -8.86 8.68 -9.65
C ARG A 57 -7.98 9.82 -9.15
N ASP A 58 -8.55 11.03 -9.03
CA ASP A 58 -7.82 12.25 -8.66
C ASP A 58 -8.20 12.75 -7.25
N VAL A 59 -8.31 11.82 -6.30
CA VAL A 59 -8.62 12.16 -4.91
C VAL A 59 -7.43 12.85 -4.25
N LYS A 60 -7.65 14.06 -3.77
CA LYS A 60 -6.67 14.81 -2.97
C LYS A 60 -6.57 14.22 -1.56
N PHE A 61 -5.37 14.23 -1.02
CA PHE A 61 -5.12 13.84 0.36
C PHE A 61 -4.88 15.07 1.22
N VAL A 62 -5.53 15.10 2.38
CA VAL A 62 -5.44 16.21 3.33
C VAL A 62 -4.85 15.71 4.64
N TYR A 63 -3.95 16.52 5.20
CA TYR A 63 -3.40 16.29 6.52
C TYR A 63 -4.34 16.90 7.57
N ARG A 64 -4.99 16.05 8.35
CA ARG A 64 -5.63 16.47 9.62
C ARG A 64 -4.70 16.06 10.76
N ILE A 65 -5.08 15.04 11.52
CA ILE A 65 -4.17 14.36 12.46
C ILE A 65 -3.36 13.29 11.73
N PHE A 66 -4.02 12.56 10.83
CA PHE A 66 -3.41 11.61 9.91
C PHE A 66 -3.66 12.03 8.46
N LEU A 67 -2.86 11.49 7.55
CA LEU A 67 -3.08 11.63 6.11
C LEU A 67 -4.32 10.80 5.73
N GLN A 68 -5.31 11.46 5.15
CA GLN A 68 -6.54 10.81 4.71
C GLN A 68 -7.04 11.44 3.41
N PRO A 69 -7.83 10.72 2.61
CA PRO A 69 -8.44 11.29 1.42
C PRO A 69 -9.45 12.38 1.81
N GLU A 70 -9.55 13.43 1.01
CA GLU A 70 -10.53 14.52 1.20
C GLU A 70 -11.96 14.03 1.02
N GLN A 71 -12.14 13.02 0.17
CA GLN A 71 -13.44 12.44 -0.19
C GLN A 71 -13.33 10.90 -0.21
N PRO A 72 -14.45 10.17 0.01
CA PRO A 72 -14.44 8.71 -0.04
C PRO A 72 -13.94 8.16 -1.38
N ILE A 73 -13.07 7.15 -1.34
CA ILE A 73 -12.60 6.44 -2.53
C ILE A 73 -13.60 5.32 -2.85
N GLN A 74 -14.20 5.38 -4.03
CA GLN A 74 -15.21 4.42 -4.46
C GLN A 74 -14.56 3.26 -5.22
N PHE A 75 -14.65 2.08 -4.63
CA PHE A 75 -14.13 0.84 -5.20
C PHE A 75 -15.26 -0.03 -5.77
N THR A 76 -14.98 -0.71 -6.87
CA THR A 76 -15.84 -1.76 -7.42
C THR A 76 -15.17 -3.12 -7.21
N PHE A 77 -15.90 -4.06 -6.62
CA PHE A 77 -15.38 -5.40 -6.37
C PHE A 77 -16.16 -6.42 -7.20
N THR A 78 -15.45 -7.23 -7.96
CA THR A 78 -16.03 -8.34 -8.72
C THR A 78 -15.31 -9.63 -8.34
N LYS A 79 -16.03 -10.75 -8.27
CA LYS A 79 -15.40 -12.05 -7.99
C LYS A 79 -14.40 -12.33 -9.11
N ARG A 80 -13.16 -12.69 -8.76
CA ARG A 80 -12.18 -13.16 -9.72
C ARG A 80 -12.67 -14.52 -10.24
N SER A 81 -12.83 -14.64 -11.56
CA SER A 81 -13.13 -15.93 -12.20
C SER A 81 -12.01 -16.90 -11.84
N GLU A 82 -12.37 -18.08 -11.32
CA GLU A 82 -11.44 -19.17 -11.04
C GLU A 82 -10.77 -19.58 -12.35
N GLY A 83 -9.61 -19.00 -12.63
CA GLY A 83 -8.65 -19.61 -13.54
C GLY A 83 -8.01 -20.76 -12.78
N MET A 84 -8.29 -21.96 -13.28
CA MET A 84 -7.71 -23.27 -12.91
C MET A 84 -6.28 -23.17 -12.36
#